data_AF-A0A377W7K6-F1
#
_entry.id   AF-A0A377W7K6-F1
#
_cell.length_a   1.000
_cell.length_b   1.000
_cell.length_c   1.000
_cell.angle_alpha   90.00
_cell.angle_beta   90.00
_cell.angle_gamma   90.00
#
_symmetry.space_group_name_H-M   'P 1'
#
loop_
_entity.id
_entity.type
_entity.pdbx_description
1 polymer ?
#
loop_
_entity_poly.entity_id
_entity_poly.type
_entity_poly.pdbx_seq_one_letter_code
_entity_poly.pdbx_strand_id
1 'polypeptide(L)' 'MINAMARRSANFIGRLSAQGPLLFTGGVSHCAAFARMLESHVGMAVTTHPDAQFAGAIGAALIGQRQRRRG' A
#
# COMPACT_ATOMS: atom_id res chain seq x y z
N MET A 1 -5.64 -14.10 -11.82
CA MET A 1 -5.15 -12.72 -11.98
C MET A 1 -4.69 -12.09 -10.65
N ILE A 2 -5.56 -11.94 -9.65
CA ILE A 2 -5.26 -11.27 -8.35
C ILE A 2 -4.02 -11.83 -7.65
N ASN A 3 -3.86 -13.17 -7.61
CA ASN A 3 -2.67 -13.81 -7.03
C ASN A 3 -1.36 -13.42 -7.74
N ALA A 4 -1.37 -13.29 -9.07
CA ALA A 4 -0.19 -12.89 -9.82
C ALA A 4 0.20 -11.43 -9.51
N MET A 5 -0.79 -10.56 -9.30
CA MET A 5 -0.56 -9.18 -8.89
C MET A 5 -0.02 -9.11 -7.46
N ALA A 6 -0.58 -9.86 -6.51
CA ALA A 6 -0.10 -9.93 -5.14
C ALA A 6 1.35 -10.43 -5.06
N ARG A 7 1.68 -11.50 -5.79
CA ARG A 7 3.06 -12.03 -5.87
C ARG A 7 4.03 -11.01 -6.48
N ARG A 8 3.61 -10.29 -7.53
CA ARG A 8 4.43 -9.23 -8.13
C ARG A 8 4.71 -8.11 -7.11
N SER A 9 3.70 -7.69 -6.35
CA SER A 9 3.88 -6.67 -5.31
C SER A 9 4.84 -7.16 -4.21
N ALA A 10 4.69 -8.41 -3.76
CA ALA A 10 5.59 -8.99 -2.77
C ALA A 10 7.06 -9.02 -3.22
N ASN A 11 7.31 -9.36 -4.50
CA ASN A 11 8.65 -9.33 -5.06
C ASN A 11 9.29 -7.94 -5.06
N PHE A 12 8.50 -6.87 -5.20
CA PHE A 12 9.01 -5.50 -5.07
C PHE A 12 9.25 -5.12 -3.62
N ILE A 13 8.34 -5.49 -2.72
CA ILE A 13 8.46 -5.23 -1.29
C ILE A 13 9.71 -5.92 -0.72
N GLY A 14 9.99 -7.17 -1.11
CA GLY A 14 11.16 -7.92 -0.66
C GLY A 14 12.51 -7.35 -1.13
N ARG A 15 12.53 -6.43 -2.09
CA ARG A 15 13.75 -5.69 -2.48
C ARG A 15 14.01 -4.49 -1.58
N LEU A 16 13.00 -4.01 -0.87
CA LEU A 16 13.16 -3.01 0.18
C LEU A 16 13.62 -3.77 1.42
N SER A 17 14.53 -3.20 2.22
CA SER A 17 14.83 -3.72 3.57
C SER A 17 13.67 -3.45 4.55
N ALA A 18 12.44 -3.69 4.10
CA ALA A 18 11.21 -3.45 4.83
C ALA A 18 11.17 -4.39 6.04
N GLN A 19 11.08 -3.79 7.23
CA GLN A 19 11.02 -4.48 8.52
C GLN A 19 9.78 -3.97 9.23
N GLY A 20 8.85 -4.88 9.56
CA GLY A 20 7.65 -4.58 10.34
C GLY A 20 6.32 -4.87 9.62
N PRO A 21 5.19 -4.52 10.26
CA PRO A 21 3.87 -4.71 9.68
C PRO A 21 3.67 -3.78 8.47
N LEU A 22 3.05 -4.31 7.42
CA LEU A 22 2.79 -3.60 6.18
C LEU A 22 1.41 -2.96 6.21
N LEU A 23 1.32 -1.66 5.90
CA LEU A 23 0.04 -0.98 5.64
C LEU A 23 -0.22 -0.96 4.13
N PHE A 24 -1.33 -1.58 3.71
CA PHE A 24 -1.73 -1.65 2.32
C PHE A 24 -2.76 -0.58 1.98
N THR A 25 -2.45 0.28 1.00
CA THR A 25 -3.27 1.42 0.60
C THR A 25 -3.50 1.48 -0.92
N GLY A 26 -4.42 2.35 -1.37
CA GLY A 26 -4.75 2.56 -2.78
C GLY A 26 -6.05 1.86 -3.20
N GLY A 27 -6.39 1.91 -4.49
CA GLY A 27 -7.73 1.51 -4.98
C GLY A 27 -8.10 0.04 -4.77
N VAL A 28 -7.13 -0.83 -4.50
CA VAL A 28 -7.34 -2.27 -4.22
C VAL A 28 -7.30 -2.60 -2.73
N SER A 29 -7.15 -1.60 -1.85
CA SER A 29 -7.04 -1.79 -0.39
C SER A 29 -8.27 -2.40 0.28
N HIS A 30 -9.45 -2.33 -0.38
CA HIS A 30 -10.68 -2.99 0.06
C HIS A 30 -10.80 -4.46 -0.40
N CYS A 31 -9.89 -4.93 -1.25
CA CYS A 31 -9.92 -6.32 -1.69
C CYS A 31 -9.29 -7.22 -0.63
N ALA A 32 -10.11 -7.75 0.27
CA ALA A 32 -9.66 -8.65 1.34
C ALA A 32 -8.89 -9.88 0.79
N ALA A 33 -9.30 -10.41 -0.37
CA ALA A 33 -8.59 -11.51 -1.01
C ALA A 33 -7.17 -11.12 -1.44
N PHE A 34 -6.97 -9.91 -1.98
CA PHE A 34 -5.64 -9.41 -2.34
C PHE A 34 -4.78 -9.22 -1.10
N ALA A 35 -5.31 -8.60 -0.05
CA ALA A 35 -4.58 -8.37 1.20
C ALA A 35 -4.07 -9.69 1.81
N ARG A 36 -4.93 -10.72 1.90
CA ARG A 36 -4.56 -12.05 2.39
C ARG A 36 -3.52 -12.74 1.51
N MET A 37 -3.65 -12.66 0.18
CA MET A 37 -2.65 -13.23 -0.73
C MET A 37 -1.31 -12.51 -0.60
N LEU A 38 -1.33 -11.17 -0.49
CA LEU A 38 -0.13 -10.38 -0.30
C LEU A 38 0.58 -10.79 0.99
N GLU A 39 -0.15 -10.83 2.12
CA GLU A 39 0.34 -11.27 3.43
C GLU A 39 1.05 -12.63 3.36
N SER A 40 0.45 -13.61 2.67
CA SER A 40 1.07 -14.91 2.44
C SER A 40 2.37 -14.85 1.63
N HIS A 41 2.47 -13.95 0.64
CA HIS A 41 3.69 -13.83 -0.19
C HIS A 41 4.79 -13.02 0.49
N VAL A 42 4.45 -12.03 1.33
CA VAL A 42 5.43 -11.19 2.02
C VAL A 42 5.88 -11.78 3.36
N GLY A 43 5.12 -12.73 3.94
CA GLY A 43 5.47 -13.35 5.22
C GLY A 43 5.41 -12.38 6.42
N MET A 44 4.70 -11.26 6.28
CA MET A 44 4.53 -10.22 7.30
C MET A 44 3.07 -9.79 7.34
N ALA A 45 2.61 -9.34 8.51
CA ALA A 45 1.23 -8.90 8.69
C ALA A 45 0.87 -7.77 7.74
N VAL A 46 -0.26 -7.89 7.04
CA VAL A 46 -0.78 -6.85 6.14
C VAL A 46 -2.05 -6.25 6.74
N THR A 47 -1.98 -4.96 7.07
CA THR A 47 -3.10 -4.17 7.58
C THR A 47 -3.66 -3.25 6.50
N THR A 48 -4.92 -2.86 6.65
CA THR A 48 -5.59 -1.86 5.80
C THR A 48 -6.41 -0.91 6.66
N HIS A 49 -6.85 0.20 6.09
CA HIS A 49 -7.71 1.18 6.76
C HIS A 49 -8.97 1.40 5.91
N PRO A 50 -10.15 1.69 6.50
CA PRO A 50 -11.37 1.99 5.73
C PRO A 50 -11.20 3.11 4.69
N ASP A 51 -10.33 4.08 4.95
CA ASP A 51 -10.03 5.19 4.04
C ASP A 51 -8.75 5.00 3.22
N ALA A 52 -8.16 3.81 3.24
CA ALA A 52 -6.86 3.53 2.62
C ALA A 52 -6.83 3.79 1.10
N GLN A 53 -7.98 3.77 0.42
CA GLN A 53 -8.08 4.14 -0.99
C GLN A 53 -7.70 5.60 -1.26
N PHE A 54 -7.87 6.50 -0.29
CA PHE A 54 -7.64 7.94 -0.45
C PHE A 54 -6.19 8.36 -0.18
N ALA A 55 -5.35 7.46 0.33
CA ALA A 55 -3.99 7.77 0.77
C ALA A 55 -3.16 8.51 -0.30
N GLY A 56 -3.26 8.09 -1.57
CA GLY A 56 -2.54 8.74 -2.68
C GLY A 56 -3.02 10.18 -2.95
N ALA A 57 -4.33 10.40 -2.95
CA ALA A 57 -4.91 11.73 -3.18
C ALA A 57 -4.61 12.69 -2.02
N ILE A 58 -4.70 12.20 -0.78
CA ILE A 58 -4.33 12.97 0.42
C ILE A 58 -2.85 13.34 0.37
N GLY A 59 -1.97 12.40 -0.01
CA GLY A 59 -0.54 12.66 -0.19
C GLY A 59 -0.26 13.77 -1.21
N ALA A 60 -0.92 13.71 -2.38
CA ALA A 60 -0.80 14.74 -3.41
C ALA A 60 -1.26 16.13 -2.91
N ALA A 61 -2.41 16.19 -2.22
CA ALA A 61 -2.93 17.43 -1.64
C ALA A 61 -1.96 18.04 -0.62
N LEU A 62 -1.38 17.23 0.28
CA LEU A 62 -0.40 17.69 1.27
C LEU A 62 0.87 18.24 0.61
N ILE A 63 1.35 17.60 -0.46
CA ILE A 63 2.51 18.09 -1.22
C ILE A 63 2.18 19.45 -1.85
N GLY A 64 1.03 19.58 -2.52
CA GLY A 64 0.59 20.83 -3.14
C GLY A 64 0.44 21.96 -2.11
N GLN A 65 -0.10 21.66 -0.93
CA GLN A 65 -0.21 22.63 0.16
C GLN A 65 1.16 23.11 0.64
N ARG A 66 2.14 22.20 0.82
CA ARG A 66 3.50 22.58 1.23
C ARG A 66 4.22 23.42 0.16
N GLN A 67 3.98 23.14 -1.12
CA GLN A 67 4.52 23.94 -2.21
C GLN A 67 3.95 25.36 -2.22
N ARG A 68 2.63 25.51 -2.05
CA ARG A 68 1.98 26.83 -1.93
C ARG A 68 2.46 27.65 -0.73
N ARG A 69 2.83 27.01 0.38
CA ARG A 69 3.36 27.70 1.57
C ARG A 69 4.84 28.11 1.44
N ARG A 70 5.54 27.64 0.40
CA ARG A 70 6.97 27.90 0.16
C ARG A 70 7.22 28.94 -0.92
N GLY A 71 6.22 29.28 -1.74
CA GLY A 71 6.24 30.41 -2.66
C GLY A 71 5.52 31.60 -2.04
#